data_AF-A0A8J5V6B1-F1
#
_entry.id   AF-A0A8J5V6B1-F1
#
_cell.length_a   1.000
_cell.length_b   1.000
_cell.length_c   1.000
_cell.angle_alpha   90.00
_cell.angle_beta   90.00
_cell.angle_gamma   90.00
#
_symmetry.space_group_name_H-M   'P 1'
#
loop_
_entity.id
_entity.type
_entity.pdbx_description
1 polymer ?
#
loop_
_entity_poly.entity_id
_entity_poly.type
_entity_poly.pdbx_seq_one_letter_code
_entity_poly.pdbx_strand_id
1 'polypeptide(L)'
;MDRDEEMGHGDRSLLFIGDEDDDLEAGRDGGSTPSSDPGSFSDRSDRTSGDEEEDEDDGDGQGALGADQMGTWPQSYRQSIDMMTVVSSPTMSSIMAASPNLAMFGNSIVKAGSSFFLKRATSSTLGRPDTLLPLTRPLLPPSERPTVRESTDSLPPRPLAPQAEQVVPSSRPSATCLKSSYIDLPPPSTKCGQKQAILNGLNVLCGVGILTTSYGIKQGGWLSIILLPLLGGCSCYTGLLLKKCIDSSPSIETYPDIGQAAFGIYGRIFVSVVLYMELYACAVEYITLLGDSLSSVFPSAHLAFTGIYLNAHNLFAITMALAILPSVWLKNLSLLSYLSAGGVVATMTVIVCLFWVGIGEGVGFHTGGTALNLTHFPVALGLYGYCYSGHSVFPNIYSSMKERSKFTFVLLFCFIVVTIVYAAVAVSGYLMFGESTMSQFTLNMPQQYIPSKIAIWMTIVNPYTKYALTITPVALSIEEALPKRLQTYQVGMCVRTALVLSTVVVALTFPYFALVMALLGSVFTMLVALILPCACYLSIKKGSIPLWEVVLCMTIIVLGILCACVGSYTSVKQMISSR
;
A
#
# COMPACT_ATOMS: atom_id res chain seq x y z
N MET A 1 36.41 48.81 40.60
CA MET A 1 37.40 47.75 40.34
C MET A 1 36.75 46.82 39.32
N ASP A 2 36.82 47.08 38.01
CA ASP A 2 37.89 47.65 37.17
C ASP A 2 39.15 46.78 37.19
N ARG A 3 39.41 46.05 36.10
CA ARG A 3 40.23 46.55 34.98
C ARG A 3 40.15 45.65 33.74
N ASP A 4 40.47 46.26 32.61
CA ASP A 4 40.52 45.69 31.27
C ASP A 4 41.97 45.34 30.86
N GLU A 5 42.16 44.94 29.59
CA GLU A 5 43.44 44.96 28.82
C GLU A 5 44.54 43.92 29.23
N GLU A 6 45.45 43.46 28.35
CA GLU A 6 45.78 43.84 26.96
C GLU A 6 46.30 42.65 26.08
N MET A 7 47.04 42.94 24.99
CA MET A 7 47.35 42.09 23.83
C MET A 7 48.77 41.45 23.81
N GLY A 8 49.05 40.58 22.83
CA GLY A 8 50.40 40.09 22.45
C GLY A 8 50.41 38.60 22.03
N HIS A 9 50.27 38.19 20.76
CA HIS A 9 51.00 38.47 19.50
C HIS A 9 52.31 37.66 19.34
N GLY A 10 52.52 37.04 18.16
CA GLY A 10 53.66 36.16 17.86
C GLY A 10 53.49 35.32 16.58
N ASP A 11 54.05 35.80 15.47
CA ASP A 11 53.95 35.18 14.13
C ASP A 11 54.81 33.92 13.91
N ARG A 12 54.44 33.12 12.91
CA ARG A 12 55.33 32.90 11.75
C ARG A 12 54.63 32.42 10.47
N SER A 13 55.15 32.89 9.35
CA SER A 13 54.54 32.85 8.01
C SER A 13 55.23 31.86 7.06
N LEU A 14 54.55 31.51 5.97
CA LEU A 14 55.19 31.35 4.65
C LEU A 14 54.16 31.50 3.51
N LEU A 15 54.51 32.30 2.49
CA LEU A 15 53.68 32.73 1.36
C LEU A 15 54.65 33.19 0.24
N PHE A 16 54.49 32.70 -0.99
CA PHE A 16 55.11 33.16 -2.27
C PHE A 16 54.59 32.25 -3.40
N ILE A 17 54.39 32.60 -4.68
CA ILE A 17 54.41 33.81 -5.55
C ILE A 17 53.22 33.55 -6.55
N GLY A 18 52.46 34.53 -7.06
CA GLY A 18 52.82 35.47 -8.13
C GLY A 18 52.86 34.79 -9.52
N ASP A 19 52.59 35.44 -10.65
CA ASP A 19 52.38 36.87 -10.90
C ASP A 19 51.21 37.12 -11.89
N GLU A 20 50.78 38.38 -12.00
CA GLU A 20 49.84 38.90 -13.01
C GLU A 20 50.61 39.45 -14.23
N ASP A 21 49.92 39.75 -15.34
CA ASP A 21 50.22 40.90 -16.20
C ASP A 21 49.05 41.15 -17.18
N ASP A 22 48.72 42.43 -17.41
CA ASP A 22 47.67 42.92 -18.33
C ASP A 22 48.25 43.28 -19.72
N ASP A 23 47.41 43.37 -20.77
CA ASP A 23 47.20 44.65 -21.50
C ASP A 23 46.21 44.60 -22.70
N LEU A 24 45.18 45.45 -22.58
CA LEU A 24 44.64 46.44 -23.53
C LEU A 24 44.39 46.17 -25.05
N GLU A 25 43.10 46.39 -25.40
CA GLU A 25 42.55 47.21 -26.49
C GLU A 25 42.49 46.81 -28.00
N ALA A 26 41.23 46.79 -28.48
CA ALA A 26 40.68 47.54 -29.64
C ALA A 26 41.01 47.17 -31.12
N GLY A 27 40.13 46.34 -31.71
CA GLY A 27 39.02 46.88 -32.53
C GLY A 27 39.10 46.86 -34.09
N ARG A 28 37.92 46.63 -34.71
CA ARG A 28 37.55 46.81 -36.15
C ARG A 28 38.20 45.83 -37.16
N ASP A 29 37.60 45.51 -38.33
CA ASP A 29 36.25 45.78 -38.88
C ASP A 29 35.84 44.75 -39.96
N GLY A 30 34.52 44.56 -40.17
CA GLY A 30 33.90 44.18 -41.47
C GLY A 30 33.90 42.71 -41.97
N GLY A 31 32.97 42.37 -42.90
CA GLY A 31 33.18 41.26 -43.85
C GLY A 31 32.07 40.20 -44.11
N SER A 32 30.84 40.61 -44.46
CA SER A 32 29.79 39.87 -45.21
C SER A 32 29.99 38.44 -45.79
N THR A 33 28.98 37.58 -45.59
CA THR A 33 28.62 36.33 -46.32
C THR A 33 27.91 36.61 -47.68
N PRO A 34 27.27 35.66 -48.45
CA PRO A 34 27.39 34.18 -48.63
C PRO A 34 27.41 33.68 -50.13
N SER A 35 27.60 32.36 -50.41
CA SER A 35 27.10 31.55 -51.60
C SER A 35 27.89 30.21 -51.73
N SER A 36 27.37 28.97 -51.61
CA SER A 36 26.37 28.15 -52.37
C SER A 36 26.93 27.30 -53.55
N ASP A 37 26.95 25.95 -53.38
CA ASP A 37 26.51 24.84 -54.29
C ASP A 37 26.88 24.75 -55.80
N PRO A 38 26.71 23.59 -56.50
CA PRO A 38 26.88 22.17 -56.11
C PRO A 38 27.45 21.23 -57.24
N GLY A 39 27.55 19.90 -56.98
CA GLY A 39 27.49 18.81 -58.00
C GLY A 39 28.81 18.12 -58.42
N SER A 40 28.84 17.06 -59.24
CA SER A 40 27.83 16.02 -59.64
C SER A 40 28.51 14.90 -60.50
N PHE A 41 27.78 13.83 -60.89
CA PHE A 41 28.19 12.66 -61.74
C PHE A 41 29.23 11.72 -61.06
N SER A 42 29.04 10.39 -60.91
CA SER A 42 28.78 9.28 -61.87
C SER A 42 30.03 8.90 -62.71
N ASP A 43 30.23 7.67 -63.19
CA ASP A 43 29.34 6.51 -63.39
C ASP A 43 30.16 5.19 -63.46
N ARG A 44 29.50 4.08 -63.81
CA ARG A 44 29.99 2.93 -64.61
C ARG A 44 30.26 1.62 -63.86
N SER A 45 29.37 0.67 -64.13
CA SER A 45 29.56 -0.77 -63.96
C SER A 45 30.41 -1.38 -65.07
N ASP A 46 31.00 -2.55 -64.80
CA ASP A 46 31.14 -3.60 -65.81
C ASP A 46 31.03 -4.99 -65.15
N ARG A 47 30.69 -6.02 -65.94
CA ARG A 47 30.48 -7.41 -65.47
C ARG A 47 31.46 -8.36 -66.14
N THR A 48 31.97 -9.34 -65.42
CA THR A 48 32.30 -10.65 -66.01
C THR A 48 32.24 -11.75 -64.95
N SER A 49 31.94 -12.98 -65.38
CA SER A 49 31.61 -14.13 -64.54
C SER A 49 32.82 -15.03 -64.24
N GLY A 50 32.80 -15.66 -63.07
CA GLY A 50 33.60 -16.83 -62.73
C GLY A 50 32.94 -17.53 -61.55
N ASP A 51 32.41 -18.73 -61.78
CA ASP A 51 31.79 -19.57 -60.75
C ASP A 51 32.89 -20.39 -60.03
N GLU A 52 32.84 -20.46 -58.70
CA GLU A 52 33.15 -21.65 -57.90
C GLU A 52 32.68 -21.41 -56.44
N GLU A 53 32.33 -22.48 -55.74
CA GLU A 53 31.61 -22.46 -54.45
C GLU A 53 32.58 -22.52 -53.25
N GLU A 54 32.25 -21.86 -52.12
CA GLU A 54 32.27 -22.44 -50.75
C GLU A 54 31.94 -21.39 -49.65
N ASP A 55 31.20 -21.84 -48.62
CA ASP A 55 30.94 -21.30 -47.28
C ASP A 55 30.54 -19.82 -47.04
N GLU A 56 29.25 -19.60 -46.77
CA GLU A 56 28.70 -18.40 -46.10
C GLU A 56 28.90 -18.47 -44.56
N ASP A 57 29.83 -17.70 -43.99
CA ASP A 57 29.86 -17.38 -42.55
C ASP A 57 29.59 -15.87 -42.35
N ASP A 58 28.31 -15.53 -42.28
CA ASP A 58 27.80 -14.15 -42.36
C ASP A 58 28.02 -13.39 -41.03
N GLY A 59 29.25 -12.90 -40.84
CA GLY A 59 29.69 -12.12 -39.68
C GLY A 59 29.11 -10.70 -39.62
N ASP A 60 27.79 -10.56 -39.60
CA ASP A 60 27.12 -9.24 -39.66
C ASP A 60 27.28 -8.43 -38.36
N GLY A 61 27.76 -7.19 -38.55
CA GLY A 61 28.28 -6.33 -37.49
C GLY A 61 27.21 -5.56 -36.71
N GLN A 62 26.34 -6.26 -35.99
CA GLN A 62 25.21 -5.65 -35.26
C GLN A 62 25.61 -4.96 -33.93
N GLY A 63 26.69 -4.18 -33.97
CA GLY A 63 27.45 -3.68 -32.82
C GLY A 63 27.08 -2.31 -32.25
N ALA A 64 25.85 -1.79 -32.45
CA ALA A 64 25.46 -0.48 -31.90
C ALA A 64 23.94 -0.21 -31.72
N LEU A 65 23.10 -1.19 -31.36
CA LEU A 65 21.66 -0.94 -31.09
C LEU A 65 21.05 -1.96 -30.11
N GLY A 66 21.35 -1.83 -28.80
CA GLY A 66 20.81 -2.80 -27.81
C GLY A 66 21.10 -2.58 -26.32
N ALA A 67 21.68 -1.45 -25.90
CA ALA A 67 22.15 -1.26 -24.50
C ALA A 67 21.14 -0.59 -23.54
N ASP A 68 20.21 0.23 -24.06
CA ASP A 68 19.55 1.28 -23.26
C ASP A 68 18.23 0.90 -22.54
N GLN A 69 17.81 -0.37 -22.54
CA GLN A 69 16.63 -0.83 -21.78
C GLN A 69 16.87 -2.09 -20.93
N MET A 70 18.06 -2.21 -20.33
CA MET A 70 18.22 -3.10 -19.18
C MET A 70 17.57 -2.45 -17.95
N GLY A 71 16.30 -2.81 -17.69
CA GLY A 71 15.38 -2.06 -16.82
C GLY A 71 15.94 -1.64 -15.45
N THR A 72 15.77 -0.37 -15.10
CA THR A 72 16.32 0.24 -13.88
C THR A 72 15.58 -0.22 -12.62
N TRP A 73 16.33 -0.69 -11.61
CA TRP A 73 15.77 -1.10 -10.32
C TRP A 73 14.98 0.06 -9.66
N PRO A 74 13.83 -0.20 -9.02
CA PRO A 74 13.10 -1.46 -8.99
C PRO A 74 12.22 -1.63 -10.25
N GLN A 75 12.21 -2.85 -10.79
CA GLN A 75 11.30 -3.31 -11.84
C GLN A 75 10.00 -3.84 -11.21
N SER A 76 10.08 -4.56 -10.09
CA SER A 76 8.93 -5.21 -9.43
C SER A 76 7.95 -4.25 -8.74
N TYR A 77 8.25 -2.94 -8.71
CA TYR A 77 7.47 -1.94 -7.95
C TYR A 77 5.99 -1.95 -8.33
N ARG A 78 5.67 -1.84 -9.63
CA ARG A 78 4.28 -1.75 -10.09
C ARG A 78 3.44 -2.95 -9.64
N GLN A 79 3.85 -4.15 -10.05
CA GLN A 79 3.12 -5.39 -9.76
C GLN A 79 2.98 -5.64 -8.26
N SER A 80 4.04 -5.36 -7.47
CA SER A 80 4.00 -5.58 -6.03
C SER A 80 3.11 -4.59 -5.27
N ILE A 81 3.05 -3.33 -5.70
CA ILE A 81 2.16 -2.32 -5.11
C ILE A 81 0.71 -2.51 -5.59
N ASP A 82 0.48 -2.93 -6.83
CA ASP A 82 -0.85 -3.30 -7.34
C ASP A 82 -1.51 -4.36 -6.44
N MET A 83 -0.75 -5.35 -5.96
CA MET A 83 -1.24 -6.37 -5.00
C MET A 83 -1.87 -5.77 -3.74
N MET A 84 -1.32 -4.66 -3.21
CA MET A 84 -1.88 -3.99 -2.03
C MET A 84 -3.20 -3.27 -2.35
N THR A 85 -3.37 -2.78 -3.58
CA THR A 85 -4.60 -2.06 -3.99
C THR A 85 -5.78 -2.97 -4.24
N VAL A 86 -5.57 -4.10 -4.92
CA VAL A 86 -6.66 -4.84 -5.58
C VAL A 86 -7.51 -5.55 -4.54
N VAL A 87 -8.65 -4.94 -4.25
CA VAL A 87 -9.79 -5.59 -3.59
C VAL A 87 -10.61 -6.26 -4.69
N SER A 88 -10.52 -7.57 -4.88
CA SER A 88 -11.39 -8.26 -5.86
C SER A 88 -12.86 -7.95 -5.58
N SER A 89 -13.56 -7.27 -6.51
CA SER A 89 -15.01 -7.05 -6.42
C SER A 89 -15.73 -8.39 -6.20
N PRO A 90 -16.52 -8.56 -5.13
CA PRO A 90 -17.15 -9.84 -4.83
C PRO A 90 -18.31 -10.11 -5.79
N THR A 91 -18.02 -10.81 -6.89
CA THR A 91 -19.04 -11.50 -7.68
C THR A 91 -19.78 -12.51 -6.79
N MET A 92 -21.11 -12.59 -6.91
CA MET A 92 -21.94 -13.45 -6.04
C MET A 92 -21.57 -14.93 -6.12
N SER A 93 -21.07 -15.39 -7.27
CA SER A 93 -20.46 -16.72 -7.45
C SER A 93 -19.27 -16.97 -6.51
N SER A 94 -18.43 -15.96 -6.25
CA SER A 94 -17.26 -16.07 -5.37
C SER A 94 -17.66 -16.27 -3.90
N ILE A 95 -18.71 -15.58 -3.44
CA ILE A 95 -19.24 -15.74 -2.08
C ILE A 95 -19.85 -17.15 -1.90
N MET A 96 -20.59 -17.63 -2.92
CA MET A 96 -21.13 -18.99 -2.92
C MET A 96 -20.03 -20.07 -2.93
N ALA A 97 -18.95 -19.85 -3.69
CA ALA A 97 -17.82 -20.78 -3.76
C ALA A 97 -16.99 -20.82 -2.46
N ALA A 98 -16.88 -19.71 -1.73
CA ALA A 98 -16.11 -19.63 -0.49
C ALA A 98 -16.75 -20.37 0.70
N SER A 99 -18.08 -20.56 0.71
CA SER A 99 -18.78 -21.25 1.81
C SER A 99 -20.18 -21.75 1.40
N PRO A 100 -20.34 -23.05 1.03
CA PRO A 100 -21.64 -23.62 0.68
C PRO A 100 -22.71 -23.45 1.77
N ASN A 101 -22.30 -23.50 3.04
CA ASN A 101 -23.22 -23.41 4.19
C ASN A 101 -23.82 -22.01 4.39
N LEU A 102 -23.18 -20.94 3.89
CA LEU A 102 -23.65 -19.57 4.12
C LEU A 102 -24.90 -19.23 3.30
N ALA A 103 -25.10 -19.91 2.17
CA ALA A 103 -26.29 -19.80 1.33
C ALA A 103 -27.58 -20.17 2.08
N MET A 104 -27.50 -21.05 3.10
CA MET A 104 -28.65 -21.46 3.90
C MET A 104 -29.09 -20.36 4.89
N PHE A 105 -28.18 -19.49 5.33
CA PHE A 105 -28.48 -18.41 6.29
C PHE A 105 -29.02 -17.14 5.60
N GLY A 106 -28.52 -16.82 4.41
CA GLY A 106 -28.91 -15.62 3.65
C GLY A 106 -30.41 -15.54 3.32
N ASN A 107 -31.03 -16.69 3.00
CA ASN A 107 -32.45 -16.76 2.66
C ASN A 107 -33.40 -16.41 3.83
N SER A 108 -32.97 -16.54 5.08
CA SER A 108 -33.80 -16.20 6.25
C SER A 108 -33.84 -14.70 6.52
N ILE A 109 -32.71 -14.00 6.37
CA ILE A 109 -32.61 -12.56 6.69
C ILE A 109 -33.34 -11.70 5.65
N VAL A 110 -33.20 -12.02 4.36
CA VAL A 110 -33.88 -11.30 3.25
C VAL A 110 -35.42 -11.41 3.38
N LYS A 111 -35.92 -12.52 3.93
CA LYS A 111 -37.35 -12.77 4.15
C LYS A 111 -37.90 -12.13 5.44
N ALA A 112 -37.03 -11.69 6.34
CA ALA A 112 -37.40 -10.95 7.56
C ALA A 112 -37.41 -9.42 7.34
N GLY A 113 -36.47 -8.88 6.55
CA GLY A 113 -36.39 -7.43 6.29
C GLY A 113 -37.51 -6.89 5.38
N SER A 114 -38.13 -7.75 4.57
CA SER A 114 -39.12 -7.37 3.55
C SER A 114 -40.55 -7.18 4.08
N SER A 115 -40.85 -7.61 5.30
CA SER A 115 -42.20 -7.52 5.90
C SER A 115 -42.47 -6.26 6.72
N PHE A 116 -41.44 -5.45 7.01
CA PHE A 116 -41.56 -4.25 7.87
C PHE A 116 -41.76 -2.93 7.11
N PHE A 117 -41.45 -2.87 5.81
CA PHE A 117 -41.34 -1.61 5.07
C PHE A 117 -42.54 -1.23 4.17
N LEU A 118 -43.62 -2.03 4.13
CA LEU A 118 -44.75 -1.81 3.22
C LEU A 118 -46.09 -1.53 3.94
N LYS A 119 -46.09 -0.78 5.04
CA LYS A 119 -47.32 -0.50 5.82
C LYS A 119 -47.47 0.93 6.38
N ARG A 120 -47.07 1.96 5.63
CA ARG A 120 -47.41 3.38 5.96
C ARG A 120 -47.65 4.32 4.77
N ALA A 121 -48.44 3.88 3.80
CA ALA A 121 -49.27 4.68 2.89
C ALA A 121 -50.30 3.70 2.29
N THR A 122 -51.57 4.02 2.02
CA THR A 122 -52.27 5.32 1.89
C THR A 122 -53.58 5.36 2.72
N SER A 123 -54.20 6.54 2.85
CA SER A 123 -55.49 6.71 3.53
C SER A 123 -56.42 7.70 2.83
N SER A 124 -57.39 7.21 2.05
CA SER A 124 -58.62 7.94 1.71
C SER A 124 -59.67 7.06 1.02
N THR A 125 -60.95 7.33 1.35
CA THR A 125 -62.16 7.16 0.51
C THR A 125 -62.55 5.78 -0.08
N LEU A 126 -63.58 5.19 0.55
CA LEU A 126 -64.89 4.85 -0.05
C LEU A 126 -65.03 3.63 -0.99
N GLY A 127 -66.01 2.74 -0.71
CA GLY A 127 -66.52 1.73 -1.64
C GLY A 127 -66.69 0.31 -1.06
N ARG A 128 -67.80 -0.37 -1.39
CA ARG A 128 -68.19 -1.74 -0.98
C ARG A 128 -69.30 -2.24 -1.95
N PRO A 129 -69.55 -3.56 -2.15
CA PRO A 129 -68.70 -4.75 -2.34
C PRO A 129 -68.95 -5.43 -3.73
N ASP A 130 -68.42 -6.66 -3.88
CA ASP A 130 -69.08 -7.88 -4.44
C ASP A 130 -68.46 -8.60 -5.66
N THR A 131 -68.56 -9.95 -5.60
CA THR A 131 -68.43 -11.00 -6.65
C THR A 131 -67.12 -11.10 -7.48
N LEU A 132 -66.62 -12.27 -7.93
CA LEU A 132 -67.05 -13.70 -7.79
C LEU A 132 -65.83 -14.68 -7.81
N LEU A 133 -66.13 -15.98 -7.68
CA LEU A 133 -65.26 -17.18 -7.52
C LEU A 133 -64.99 -17.92 -8.88
N PRO A 134 -64.32 -19.11 -8.99
CA PRO A 134 -63.28 -19.82 -8.18
C PRO A 134 -62.19 -20.62 -9.00
N LEU A 135 -61.42 -21.50 -8.30
CA LEU A 135 -60.87 -22.82 -8.75
C LEU A 135 -59.58 -22.83 -9.64
N THR A 136 -58.68 -23.85 -9.65
CA THR A 136 -58.66 -25.23 -9.07
C THR A 136 -57.25 -25.65 -8.52
N ARG A 137 -57.09 -26.88 -8.01
CA ARG A 137 -55.95 -27.52 -7.28
C ARG A 137 -55.97 -29.06 -7.58
N PRO A 138 -55.23 -30.03 -6.94
CA PRO A 138 -53.90 -30.09 -6.26
C PRO A 138 -53.09 -31.45 -6.47
N LEU A 139 -52.06 -31.70 -5.62
CA LEU A 139 -51.59 -32.99 -5.01
C LEU A 139 -50.33 -33.82 -5.50
N LEU A 140 -49.90 -34.75 -4.63
CA LEU A 140 -48.61 -35.49 -4.41
C LEU A 140 -48.91 -36.84 -3.64
N PRO A 141 -47.96 -37.66 -3.09
CA PRO A 141 -46.70 -38.33 -3.54
C PRO A 141 -46.84 -39.91 -3.42
N PRO A 142 -46.08 -40.78 -2.68
CA PRO A 142 -44.61 -40.99 -2.41
C PRO A 142 -44.07 -42.48 -2.49
N SER A 143 -42.73 -42.64 -2.36
CA SER A 143 -41.96 -43.70 -1.60
C SER A 143 -41.37 -45.03 -2.18
N GLU A 144 -40.14 -45.33 -1.71
CA GLU A 144 -39.44 -46.62 -1.40
C GLU A 144 -38.79 -47.59 -2.45
N ARG A 145 -38.04 -48.61 -1.95
CA ARG A 145 -36.97 -49.46 -2.59
C ARG A 145 -37.30 -50.99 -2.42
N PRO A 146 -36.40 -52.00 -2.68
CA PRO A 146 -35.14 -52.16 -3.47
C PRO A 146 -35.16 -53.45 -4.40
N THR A 147 -34.00 -54.09 -4.65
CA THR A 147 -33.70 -55.39 -5.38
C THR A 147 -33.54 -55.32 -6.91
N VAL A 148 -32.91 -56.26 -7.66
CA VAL A 148 -31.67 -57.10 -7.62
C VAL A 148 -31.81 -58.15 -8.75
N ARG A 149 -30.81 -58.31 -9.66
CA ARG A 149 -30.62 -59.44 -10.62
C ARG A 149 -31.67 -59.62 -11.75
N GLU A 150 -31.41 -60.27 -12.91
CA GLU A 150 -30.19 -60.76 -13.62
C GLU A 150 -30.47 -61.01 -15.13
N SER A 151 -29.42 -61.30 -15.93
CA SER A 151 -29.42 -61.95 -17.27
C SER A 151 -29.92 -61.13 -18.48
N THR A 152 -29.49 -61.38 -19.73
CA THR A 152 -28.73 -62.49 -20.39
C THR A 152 -27.50 -61.95 -21.18
N ASP A 153 -26.56 -62.72 -21.79
CA ASP A 153 -26.42 -64.17 -22.04
C ASP A 153 -24.93 -64.64 -22.26
N SER A 154 -24.71 -65.97 -22.27
CA SER A 154 -23.54 -66.71 -22.84
C SER A 154 -22.15 -66.79 -22.13
N LEU A 155 -21.47 -67.94 -22.35
CA LEU A 155 -20.17 -68.46 -21.85
C LEU A 155 -19.78 -69.67 -22.75
N PRO A 156 -18.57 -70.29 -22.71
CA PRO A 156 -17.20 -69.88 -22.32
C PRO A 156 -16.24 -70.04 -23.58
N PRO A 157 -14.90 -70.30 -23.52
CA PRO A 157 -13.89 -70.25 -22.45
C PRO A 157 -12.65 -69.36 -22.78
N ARG A 158 -11.56 -69.52 -21.99
CA ARG A 158 -10.40 -68.62 -21.82
C ARG A 158 -9.20 -68.88 -22.77
N PRO A 159 -8.65 -67.85 -23.45
CA PRO A 159 -7.30 -67.88 -24.06
C PRO A 159 -6.15 -67.49 -23.09
N LEU A 160 -4.90 -67.69 -23.52
CA LEU A 160 -3.68 -67.27 -22.81
C LEU A 160 -3.29 -65.79 -23.09
N ALA A 161 -2.26 -65.30 -22.39
CA ALA A 161 -1.87 -63.89 -22.35
C ALA A 161 -1.22 -63.35 -23.65
N PRO A 162 -1.44 -62.06 -24.00
CA PRO A 162 -0.62 -61.31 -24.95
C PRO A 162 0.78 -60.98 -24.41
N GLN A 163 1.66 -60.54 -25.30
CA GLN A 163 3.09 -60.28 -25.02
C GLN A 163 3.36 -58.84 -24.54
N ALA A 164 4.61 -58.57 -24.14
CA ALA A 164 5.03 -57.28 -23.60
C ALA A 164 4.97 -56.15 -24.65
N GLU A 165 4.21 -55.10 -24.32
CA GLU A 165 4.15 -53.86 -25.10
C GLU A 165 5.33 -52.95 -24.72
N GLN A 166 5.92 -52.26 -25.70
CA GLN A 166 7.19 -51.55 -25.50
C GLN A 166 7.02 -50.29 -24.66
N VAL A 167 7.80 -50.17 -23.58
CA VAL A 167 7.90 -48.94 -22.79
C VAL A 167 8.62 -47.87 -23.61
N VAL A 168 7.86 -46.95 -24.20
CA VAL A 168 8.40 -45.70 -24.74
C VAL A 168 9.06 -44.94 -23.57
N PRO A 169 10.36 -44.64 -23.63
CA PRO A 169 11.02 -43.93 -22.54
C PRO A 169 10.45 -42.51 -22.45
N SER A 170 9.90 -42.17 -21.29
CA SER A 170 9.40 -40.82 -21.01
C SER A 170 10.49 -39.79 -21.31
N SER A 171 10.21 -38.86 -22.22
CA SER A 171 11.13 -37.78 -22.53
C SER A 171 11.42 -36.97 -21.26
N ARG A 172 12.71 -36.86 -20.89
CA ARG A 172 13.12 -35.94 -19.84
C ARG A 172 12.64 -34.53 -20.23
N PRO A 173 12.04 -33.75 -19.31
CA PRO A 173 11.69 -32.37 -19.62
C PRO A 173 12.96 -31.61 -20.00
N SER A 174 12.98 -31.04 -21.20
CA SER A 174 14.13 -30.32 -21.73
C SER A 174 14.55 -29.20 -20.77
N ALA A 175 15.86 -28.99 -20.63
CA ALA A 175 16.44 -28.04 -19.66
C ALA A 175 15.92 -26.58 -19.84
N THR A 176 15.31 -26.26 -20.97
CA THR A 176 14.57 -25.02 -21.23
C THR A 176 13.47 -24.74 -20.20
N CYS A 177 12.79 -25.75 -19.66
CA CYS A 177 11.77 -25.56 -18.61
C CYS A 177 12.34 -25.11 -17.26
N LEU A 178 13.67 -25.13 -17.07
CA LEU A 178 14.35 -24.58 -15.89
C LEU A 178 14.80 -23.13 -16.08
N LYS A 179 14.33 -22.44 -17.14
CA LYS A 179 14.58 -21.02 -17.42
C LYS A 179 13.33 -20.11 -17.28
N SER A 180 12.32 -20.53 -16.51
CA SER A 180 11.37 -19.57 -15.91
C SER A 180 12.10 -18.76 -14.84
N SER A 181 11.89 -17.45 -14.79
CA SER A 181 12.53 -16.59 -13.78
C SER A 181 11.80 -16.79 -12.45
N TYR A 182 12.55 -16.85 -11.34
CA TYR A 182 11.95 -16.96 -10.00
C TYR A 182 11.05 -15.74 -9.60
N ILE A 183 11.12 -14.68 -10.40
CA ILE A 183 10.34 -13.43 -10.27
C ILE A 183 9.38 -13.26 -11.47
N ASP A 184 8.96 -14.37 -12.11
CA ASP A 184 7.88 -14.39 -13.12
C ASP A 184 6.52 -14.08 -12.44
N LEU A 185 6.29 -12.80 -12.16
CA LEU A 185 5.03 -12.25 -11.66
C LEU A 185 3.97 -12.26 -12.78
N PRO A 186 2.70 -12.57 -12.48
CA PRO A 186 1.64 -12.62 -13.48
C PRO A 186 1.41 -11.25 -14.16
N PRO A 187 0.81 -11.24 -15.38
CA PRO A 187 0.57 -10.01 -16.12
C PRO A 187 -0.35 -9.04 -15.34
N PRO A 188 -0.18 -7.71 -15.54
CA PRO A 188 -0.91 -6.69 -14.80
C PRO A 188 -2.43 -6.86 -14.95
N SER A 189 -3.15 -6.70 -13.83
CA SER A 189 -4.58 -7.00 -13.75
C SER A 189 -5.43 -6.14 -14.71
N THR A 190 -6.50 -6.73 -15.23
CA THR A 190 -7.52 -6.09 -16.09
C THR A 190 -7.90 -4.68 -15.59
N LYS A 191 -7.78 -3.66 -16.46
CA LYS A 191 -7.94 -2.24 -16.08
C LYS A 191 -9.19 -1.99 -15.24
N CYS A 192 -9.01 -1.38 -14.07
CA CYS A 192 -10.06 -1.27 -13.06
C CYS A 192 -11.12 -0.20 -13.43
N GLY A 193 -12.38 -0.48 -13.10
CA GLY A 193 -13.48 0.48 -13.24
C GLY A 193 -13.52 1.51 -12.10
N GLN A 194 -14.22 2.64 -12.31
CA GLN A 194 -14.32 3.74 -11.33
C GLN A 194 -14.73 3.28 -9.91
N LYS A 195 -15.73 2.38 -9.80
CA LYS A 195 -16.15 1.83 -8.49
C LYS A 195 -15.03 1.04 -7.80
N GLN A 196 -14.26 0.28 -8.58
CA GLN A 196 -13.12 -0.47 -8.07
C GLN A 196 -11.98 0.46 -7.63
N ALA A 197 -11.70 1.53 -8.38
CA ALA A 197 -10.72 2.53 -8.00
C ALA A 197 -11.10 3.25 -6.69
N ILE A 198 -12.39 3.51 -6.45
CA ILE A 198 -12.89 4.03 -5.16
C ILE A 198 -12.67 3.02 -4.03
N LEU A 199 -13.01 1.74 -4.22
CA LEU A 199 -12.78 0.72 -3.20
C LEU A 199 -11.29 0.51 -2.90
N ASN A 200 -10.42 0.53 -3.92
CA ASN A 200 -8.98 0.46 -3.76
C ASN A 200 -8.44 1.70 -3.00
N GLY A 201 -8.89 2.91 -3.38
CA GLY A 201 -8.50 4.16 -2.72
C GLY A 201 -8.95 4.22 -1.25
N LEU A 202 -10.17 3.78 -0.95
CA LEU A 202 -10.68 3.64 0.41
C LEU A 202 -9.98 2.53 1.20
N ASN A 203 -9.51 1.44 0.58
CA ASN A 203 -8.74 0.39 1.27
C ASN A 203 -7.33 0.86 1.67
N VAL A 204 -6.69 1.65 0.80
CA VAL A 204 -5.39 2.30 1.09
C VAL A 204 -5.57 3.33 2.20
N LEU A 205 -6.52 4.24 2.05
CA LEU A 205 -6.69 5.35 2.99
C LEU A 205 -7.37 4.96 4.31
N CYS A 206 -8.37 4.06 4.36
CA CYS A 206 -8.93 3.53 5.62
C CYS A 206 -7.98 2.47 6.22
N GLY A 207 -6.78 2.90 6.58
CA GLY A 207 -5.75 2.10 7.22
C GLY A 207 -5.91 2.03 8.74
N VAL A 208 -4.88 1.50 9.39
CA VAL A 208 -4.78 1.34 10.85
C VAL A 208 -4.68 2.70 11.57
N GLY A 209 -4.26 3.77 10.88
CA GLY A 209 -4.22 5.15 11.39
C GLY A 209 -5.46 5.57 12.18
N ILE A 210 -6.64 5.11 11.75
CA ILE A 210 -7.92 5.36 12.40
C ILE A 210 -7.95 5.06 13.90
N LEU A 211 -7.23 4.03 14.36
CA LEU A 211 -7.20 3.60 15.77
C LEU A 211 -6.58 4.68 16.68
N THR A 212 -5.69 5.50 16.13
CA THR A 212 -4.96 6.55 16.85
C THR A 212 -5.66 7.91 16.83
N THR A 213 -6.72 8.11 16.04
CA THR A 213 -7.23 9.47 15.75
C THR A 213 -7.81 10.17 16.99
N SER A 214 -8.42 9.43 17.91
CA SER A 214 -8.88 9.93 19.21
C SER A 214 -7.70 10.24 20.16
N TYR A 215 -6.63 9.46 20.09
CA TYR A 215 -5.38 9.72 20.82
C TYR A 215 -4.67 10.97 20.28
N GLY A 216 -4.85 11.32 19.00
CA GLY A 216 -4.44 12.60 18.44
C GLY A 216 -5.14 13.82 19.07
N ILE A 217 -6.40 13.68 19.52
CA ILE A 217 -7.07 14.74 20.30
C ILE A 217 -6.47 14.80 21.71
N LYS A 218 -6.24 13.66 22.37
CA LYS A 218 -5.55 13.61 23.67
C LYS A 218 -4.16 14.25 23.63
N GLN A 219 -3.36 13.97 22.60
CA GLN A 219 -2.00 14.53 22.46
C GLN A 219 -2.02 16.02 22.08
N GLY A 220 -2.85 16.44 21.13
CA GLY A 220 -2.82 17.82 20.63
C GLY A 220 -3.81 18.80 21.28
N GLY A 221 -4.77 18.31 22.07
CA GLY A 221 -5.97 19.03 22.48
C GLY A 221 -7.01 19.17 21.34
N TRP A 222 -8.22 19.62 21.66
CA TRP A 222 -9.34 19.74 20.72
C TRP A 222 -9.01 20.43 19.39
N LEU A 223 -8.20 21.48 19.39
CA LEU A 223 -7.82 22.20 18.17
C LEU A 223 -6.92 21.38 17.22
N SER A 224 -6.34 20.26 17.66
CA SER A 224 -5.56 19.37 16.79
C SER A 224 -6.41 18.73 15.68
N ILE A 225 -7.74 18.64 15.85
CA ILE A 225 -8.63 18.09 14.83
C ILE A 225 -8.59 18.89 13.51
N ILE A 226 -8.20 20.17 13.55
CA ILE A 226 -8.02 21.03 12.36
C ILE A 226 -6.90 20.50 11.45
N LEU A 227 -5.95 19.72 12.01
CA LEU A 227 -4.89 19.07 11.22
C LEU A 227 -5.44 17.99 10.27
N LEU A 228 -6.58 17.35 10.56
CA LEU A 228 -7.18 16.36 9.66
C LEU A 228 -7.54 16.97 8.28
N PRO A 229 -8.45 17.96 8.17
CA PRO A 229 -8.76 18.57 6.87
C PRO A 229 -7.59 19.35 6.27
N LEU A 230 -6.66 19.88 7.08
CA LEU A 230 -5.45 20.55 6.58
C LEU A 230 -4.52 19.56 5.87
N LEU A 231 -4.07 18.51 6.58
CA LEU A 231 -3.15 17.50 6.05
C LEU A 231 -3.83 16.68 4.94
N GLY A 232 -5.11 16.32 5.11
CA GLY A 232 -5.91 15.67 4.07
C GLY A 232 -6.07 16.53 2.81
N GLY A 233 -6.22 17.85 2.95
CA GLY A 233 -6.26 18.80 1.84
C GLY A 233 -4.92 18.87 1.09
N CYS A 234 -3.81 19.03 1.82
CA CYS A 234 -2.45 19.02 1.24
C CYS A 234 -2.14 17.69 0.54
N SER A 235 -2.41 16.56 1.20
CA SER A 235 -2.23 15.21 0.68
C SER A 235 -3.10 14.92 -0.56
N CYS A 236 -4.34 15.42 -0.60
CA CYS A 236 -5.16 15.30 -1.80
C CYS A 236 -4.61 16.14 -2.96
N TYR A 237 -4.12 17.36 -2.71
CA TYR A 237 -3.50 18.21 -3.73
C TYR A 237 -2.22 17.58 -4.28
N THR A 238 -1.33 17.07 -3.42
CA THR A 238 -0.10 16.39 -3.88
C THR A 238 -0.38 15.07 -4.60
N GLY A 239 -1.45 14.35 -4.25
CA GLY A 239 -1.93 13.21 -5.04
C GLY A 239 -2.39 13.60 -6.46
N LEU A 240 -2.94 14.80 -6.64
CA LEU A 240 -3.20 15.38 -7.97
C LEU A 240 -1.91 15.82 -8.67
N LEU A 241 -0.87 16.26 -7.96
CA LEU A 241 0.45 16.53 -8.55
C LEU A 241 1.11 15.26 -9.09
N LEU A 242 1.05 14.13 -8.38
CA LEU A 242 1.54 12.84 -8.90
C LEU A 242 0.85 12.47 -10.21
N LYS A 243 -0.48 12.67 -10.29
CA LYS A 243 -1.24 12.51 -11.53
C LYS A 243 -0.75 13.45 -12.65
N LYS A 244 -0.51 14.74 -12.35
CA LYS A 244 0.10 15.69 -13.32
C LYS A 244 1.52 15.31 -13.77
N CYS A 245 2.28 14.59 -12.94
CA CYS A 245 3.61 14.07 -13.29
C CYS A 245 3.50 12.87 -14.24
N ILE A 246 2.59 11.94 -13.99
CA ILE A 246 2.30 10.80 -14.89
C ILE A 246 1.76 11.31 -16.24
N ASP A 247 0.86 12.30 -16.22
CA ASP A 247 0.36 13.00 -17.41
C ASP A 247 1.44 13.81 -18.16
N SER A 248 2.71 13.79 -17.75
CA SER A 248 3.80 14.52 -18.42
C SER A 248 4.54 13.72 -19.49
N SER A 249 4.54 12.38 -19.41
CA SER A 249 5.22 11.50 -20.38
C SER A 249 4.63 10.08 -20.32
N PRO A 250 4.37 9.42 -21.46
CA PRO A 250 3.86 8.04 -21.46
C PRO A 250 4.85 7.01 -20.89
N SER A 251 6.10 7.38 -20.65
CA SER A 251 7.13 6.55 -20.01
C SER A 251 7.05 6.52 -18.47
N ILE A 252 6.23 7.36 -17.86
CA ILE A 252 6.06 7.44 -16.40
C ILE A 252 4.79 6.66 -16.02
N GLU A 253 4.89 5.63 -15.20
CA GLU A 253 3.72 4.87 -14.72
C GLU A 253 3.65 4.70 -13.20
N THR A 254 4.79 4.73 -12.52
CA THR A 254 4.95 4.51 -11.07
C THR A 254 5.62 5.70 -10.37
N TYR A 255 5.64 5.70 -9.03
CA TYR A 255 6.32 6.76 -8.27
C TYR A 255 7.86 6.77 -8.48
N PRO A 256 8.58 5.63 -8.49
CA PRO A 256 9.98 5.60 -8.90
C PRO A 256 10.26 6.25 -10.27
N ASP A 257 9.35 6.09 -11.25
CA ASP A 257 9.52 6.72 -12.57
C ASP A 257 9.35 8.25 -12.51
N ILE A 258 8.45 8.76 -11.65
CA ILE A 258 8.35 10.20 -11.36
C ILE A 258 9.67 10.71 -10.74
N GLY A 259 10.28 9.94 -9.83
CA GLY A 259 11.60 10.24 -9.28
C GLY A 259 12.69 10.27 -10.36
N GLN A 260 12.64 9.33 -11.30
CA GLN A 260 13.57 9.27 -12.44
C GLN A 260 13.41 10.47 -13.38
N ALA A 261 12.17 10.86 -13.70
CA ALA A 261 11.88 12.00 -14.56
C ALA A 261 12.25 13.35 -13.90
N ALA A 262 12.22 13.44 -12.56
CA ALA A 262 12.54 14.66 -11.83
C ALA A 262 14.04 14.84 -11.56
N PHE A 263 14.77 13.77 -11.21
CA PHE A 263 16.16 13.85 -10.71
C PHE A 263 17.06 12.69 -11.21
N GLY A 264 16.73 12.05 -12.33
CA GLY A 264 17.51 10.96 -12.93
C GLY A 264 17.56 9.69 -12.07
N ILE A 265 18.56 8.83 -12.32
CA ILE A 265 18.66 7.52 -11.65
C ILE A 265 18.76 7.62 -10.12
N TYR A 266 19.43 8.66 -9.60
CA TYR A 266 19.48 8.93 -8.16
C TYR A 266 18.10 9.27 -7.58
N GLY A 267 17.29 10.03 -8.33
CA GLY A 267 15.88 10.29 -8.00
C GLY A 267 15.04 9.01 -7.93
N ARG A 268 15.20 8.11 -8.91
CA ARG A 268 14.53 6.79 -8.89
C ARG A 268 14.87 6.02 -7.61
N ILE A 269 16.16 5.83 -7.34
CA ILE A 269 16.66 5.04 -6.22
C ILE A 269 16.24 5.64 -4.89
N PHE A 270 16.38 6.96 -4.71
CA PHE A 270 15.98 7.65 -3.48
C PHE A 270 14.48 7.48 -3.20
N VAL A 271 13.64 7.76 -4.19
CA VAL A 271 12.18 7.60 -4.08
C VAL A 271 11.83 6.16 -3.73
N SER A 272 12.39 5.17 -4.43
CA SER A 272 12.19 3.74 -4.13
C SER A 272 12.59 3.35 -2.71
N VAL A 273 13.79 3.74 -2.25
CA VAL A 273 14.26 3.42 -0.89
C VAL A 273 13.34 4.00 0.18
N VAL A 274 12.93 5.27 0.05
CA VAL A 274 11.99 5.90 0.99
C VAL A 274 10.64 5.18 1.01
N LEU A 275 10.11 4.80 -0.15
CA LEU A 275 8.84 4.08 -0.29
C LEU A 275 8.89 2.68 0.35
N TYR A 276 9.98 1.94 0.16
CA TYR A 276 10.15 0.62 0.80
C TYR A 276 10.40 0.73 2.31
N MET A 277 11.04 1.80 2.78
CA MET A 277 11.19 2.09 4.21
C MET A 277 9.86 2.47 4.88
N GLU A 278 8.97 3.21 4.19
CA GLU A 278 7.60 3.46 4.67
C GLU A 278 6.85 2.13 4.87
N LEU A 279 6.83 1.26 3.86
CA LEU A 279 6.15 -0.04 3.93
C LEU A 279 6.76 -0.98 4.99
N TYR A 280 8.08 -0.98 5.14
CA TYR A 280 8.75 -1.71 6.22
C TYR A 280 8.33 -1.20 7.60
N ALA A 281 8.24 0.12 7.79
CA ALA A 281 7.79 0.71 9.03
C ALA A 281 6.32 0.39 9.36
N CYS A 282 5.43 0.37 8.35
CA CYS A 282 4.05 -0.11 8.52
C CYS A 282 3.99 -1.60 8.91
N ALA A 283 4.93 -2.42 8.45
CA ALA A 283 5.02 -3.82 8.89
C ALA A 283 5.45 -3.95 10.37
N VAL A 284 6.37 -3.11 10.86
CA VAL A 284 6.72 -3.02 12.30
C VAL A 284 5.52 -2.60 13.15
N GLU A 285 4.80 -1.56 12.71
CA GLU A 285 3.58 -1.06 13.33
C GLU A 285 2.54 -2.18 13.52
N TYR A 286 2.30 -2.99 12.49
CA TYR A 286 1.35 -4.11 12.54
C TYR A 286 1.73 -5.19 13.57
N ILE A 287 3.01 -5.49 13.78
CA ILE A 287 3.44 -6.41 14.83
C ILE A 287 3.19 -5.83 16.23
N THR A 288 3.43 -4.52 16.42
CA THR A 288 3.16 -3.84 17.69
C THR A 288 1.66 -3.80 17.98
N LEU A 289 0.83 -3.50 16.98
CA LEU A 289 -0.63 -3.53 17.09
C LEU A 289 -1.15 -4.92 17.50
N LEU A 290 -0.59 -5.99 16.93
CA LEU A 290 -0.94 -7.37 17.27
C LEU A 290 -0.53 -7.74 18.70
N GLY A 291 0.68 -7.34 19.13
CA GLY A 291 1.16 -7.50 20.51
C GLY A 291 0.24 -6.82 21.52
N ASP A 292 -0.03 -5.52 21.33
CA ASP A 292 -0.97 -4.74 22.14
C ASP A 292 -2.35 -5.42 22.20
N SER A 293 -2.94 -5.71 21.04
CA SER A 293 -4.32 -6.20 20.94
C SER A 293 -4.52 -7.56 21.61
N LEU A 294 -3.65 -8.54 21.38
CA LEU A 294 -3.78 -9.84 22.05
C LEU A 294 -3.44 -9.74 23.54
N SER A 295 -2.50 -8.88 23.94
CA SER A 295 -2.18 -8.69 25.37
C SER A 295 -3.36 -8.13 26.18
N SER A 296 -4.23 -7.32 25.56
CA SER A 296 -5.46 -6.83 26.20
C SER A 296 -6.53 -7.91 26.40
N VAL A 297 -6.56 -8.94 25.54
CA VAL A 297 -7.48 -10.08 25.66
C VAL A 297 -6.97 -11.13 26.65
N PHE A 298 -5.64 -11.32 26.73
CA PHE A 298 -5.00 -12.32 27.57
C PHE A 298 -3.87 -11.72 28.43
N PRO A 299 -4.15 -10.75 29.33
CA PRO A 299 -3.12 -10.00 30.06
C PRO A 299 -2.29 -10.86 31.01
N SER A 300 -2.84 -11.98 31.50
CA SER A 300 -2.13 -12.94 32.36
C SER A 300 -1.20 -13.88 31.60
N ALA A 301 -1.18 -13.85 30.25
CA ALA A 301 -0.32 -14.71 29.45
C ALA A 301 1.15 -14.27 29.59
N HIS A 302 2.00 -15.20 29.98
CA HIS A 302 3.44 -15.01 30.09
C HIS A 302 4.15 -16.34 29.81
N LEU A 303 5.40 -16.27 29.34
CA LEU A 303 6.23 -17.45 29.12
C LEU A 303 7.56 -17.26 29.86
N ALA A 304 7.78 -18.10 30.87
CA ALA A 304 9.05 -18.21 31.58
C ALA A 304 9.74 -19.52 31.17
N PHE A 305 10.78 -19.45 30.34
CA PHE A 305 11.51 -20.62 29.87
C PHE A 305 13.01 -20.34 29.78
N THR A 306 13.83 -21.22 30.39
CA THR A 306 15.31 -21.15 30.35
C THR A 306 15.90 -19.76 30.61
N GLY A 307 15.39 -19.06 31.63
CA GLY A 307 15.86 -17.71 32.01
C GLY A 307 15.30 -16.55 31.18
N ILE A 308 14.56 -16.82 30.10
CA ILE A 308 13.84 -15.80 29.33
C ILE A 308 12.44 -15.64 29.93
N TYR A 309 12.06 -14.41 30.26
CA TYR A 309 10.71 -14.05 30.69
C TYR A 309 10.05 -13.15 29.63
N LEU A 310 9.04 -13.67 28.93
CA LEU A 310 8.21 -12.92 27.99
C LEU A 310 6.91 -12.50 28.67
N ASN A 311 6.65 -11.20 28.69
CA ASN A 311 5.34 -10.63 29.03
C ASN A 311 4.33 -10.89 27.89
N ALA A 312 3.04 -10.61 28.15
CA ALA A 312 1.96 -10.83 27.19
C ALA A 312 2.21 -10.17 25.82
N HIS A 313 2.58 -8.88 25.79
CA HIS A 313 2.88 -8.16 24.55
C HIS A 313 3.97 -8.85 23.73
N ASN A 314 5.12 -9.14 24.33
CA ASN A 314 6.28 -9.71 23.61
C ASN A 314 6.01 -11.15 23.16
N LEU A 315 5.33 -11.93 24.00
CA LEU A 315 4.88 -13.28 23.66
C LEU A 315 3.96 -13.26 22.43
N PHE A 316 2.93 -12.41 22.43
CA PHE A 316 1.98 -12.35 21.31
C PHE A 316 2.57 -11.70 20.05
N ALA A 317 3.44 -10.69 20.16
CA ALA A 317 4.15 -10.12 19.03
C ALA A 317 4.98 -11.19 18.29
N ILE A 318 5.72 -12.02 19.03
CA ILE A 318 6.49 -13.15 18.48
C ILE A 318 5.55 -14.23 17.90
N THR A 319 4.54 -14.67 18.66
CA THR A 319 3.63 -15.74 18.22
C THR A 319 2.82 -15.35 16.98
N MET A 320 2.34 -14.10 16.89
CA MET A 320 1.60 -13.62 15.72
C MET A 320 2.52 -13.45 14.51
N ALA A 321 3.76 -13.00 14.67
CA ALA A 321 4.72 -12.96 13.58
C ALA A 321 5.03 -14.35 13.02
N LEU A 322 5.16 -15.37 13.89
CA LEU A 322 5.31 -16.78 13.47
C LEU A 322 4.05 -17.32 12.77
N ALA A 323 2.85 -16.93 13.20
CA ALA A 323 1.60 -17.28 12.52
C ALA A 323 1.44 -16.59 11.15
N ILE A 324 1.94 -15.36 11.01
CA ILE A 324 1.96 -14.60 9.76
C ILE A 324 3.00 -15.16 8.77
N LEU A 325 4.16 -15.64 9.25
CA LEU A 325 5.30 -16.02 8.41
C LEU A 325 4.94 -16.95 7.22
N PRO A 326 4.13 -18.02 7.36
CA PRO A 326 3.68 -18.83 6.23
C PRO A 326 2.95 -18.05 5.14
N SER A 327 2.17 -17.02 5.51
CA SER A 327 1.46 -16.17 4.53
C SER A 327 2.41 -15.27 3.73
N VAL A 328 3.55 -14.87 4.30
CA VAL A 328 4.59 -14.08 3.63
C VAL A 328 5.33 -14.91 2.57
N TRP A 329 5.39 -16.24 2.74
CA TRP A 329 5.93 -17.17 1.74
C TRP A 329 4.98 -17.45 0.56
N LEU A 330 3.69 -17.07 0.63
CA LEU A 330 2.72 -17.31 -0.43
C LEU A 330 2.87 -16.29 -1.58
N LYS A 331 3.45 -16.71 -2.70
CA LYS A 331 3.50 -15.92 -3.96
C LYS A 331 2.18 -15.91 -4.76
N ASN A 332 1.08 -16.49 -4.26
CA ASN A 332 -0.20 -16.56 -5.00
C ASN A 332 -1.05 -15.28 -4.83
N LEU A 333 -1.00 -14.40 -5.84
CA LEU A 333 -1.63 -13.07 -5.78
C LEU A 333 -3.16 -13.11 -5.59
N SER A 334 -3.83 -14.14 -6.13
CA SER A 334 -5.29 -14.27 -6.05
C SER A 334 -5.77 -14.43 -4.62
N LEU A 335 -5.01 -15.12 -3.76
CA LEU A 335 -5.33 -15.27 -2.34
C LEU A 335 -5.10 -13.96 -1.57
N LEU A 336 -4.05 -13.22 -1.92
CA LEU A 336 -3.70 -11.93 -1.30
C LEU A 336 -4.78 -10.86 -1.55
N SER A 337 -5.44 -10.87 -2.71
CA SER A 337 -6.60 -9.99 -2.99
C SER A 337 -7.78 -10.23 -2.03
N TYR A 338 -8.11 -11.49 -1.72
CA TYR A 338 -9.16 -11.81 -0.75
C TYR A 338 -8.80 -11.36 0.68
N LEU A 339 -7.53 -11.45 1.06
CA LEU A 339 -7.02 -10.92 2.33
C LEU A 339 -7.10 -9.39 2.41
N SER A 340 -6.85 -8.71 1.28
CA SER A 340 -7.01 -7.25 1.15
C SER A 340 -8.47 -6.81 1.32
N ALA A 341 -9.42 -7.53 0.71
CA ALA A 341 -10.85 -7.31 0.90
C ALA A 341 -11.30 -7.49 2.37
N GLY A 342 -10.74 -8.49 3.06
CA GLY A 342 -10.98 -8.72 4.49
C GLY A 342 -10.58 -7.54 5.37
N GLY A 343 -9.45 -6.88 5.07
CA GLY A 343 -8.98 -5.70 5.80
C GLY A 343 -9.95 -4.53 5.77
N VAL A 344 -10.58 -4.25 4.62
CA VAL A 344 -11.62 -3.21 4.49
C VAL A 344 -12.81 -3.52 5.40
N VAL A 345 -13.31 -4.75 5.36
CA VAL A 345 -14.47 -5.18 6.16
C VAL A 345 -14.14 -5.12 7.66
N ALA A 346 -12.94 -5.54 8.06
CA ALA A 346 -12.47 -5.43 9.43
C ALA A 346 -12.42 -3.97 9.89
N THR A 347 -11.77 -3.07 9.16
CA THR A 347 -11.73 -1.63 9.50
C THR A 347 -13.14 -1.04 9.63
N MET A 348 -14.04 -1.30 8.67
CA MET A 348 -15.42 -0.82 8.73
C MET A 348 -16.19 -1.38 9.93
N THR A 349 -15.95 -2.64 10.31
CA THR A 349 -16.58 -3.25 11.49
C THR A 349 -16.11 -2.60 12.78
N VAL A 350 -14.81 -2.30 12.93
CA VAL A 350 -14.28 -1.58 14.11
C VAL A 350 -14.95 -0.21 14.29
N ILE A 351 -15.14 0.54 13.18
CA ILE A 351 -15.82 1.84 13.19
C ILE A 351 -17.27 1.68 13.67
N VAL A 352 -18.03 0.74 13.12
CA VAL A 352 -19.43 0.47 13.50
C VAL A 352 -19.53 0.06 14.98
N CYS A 353 -18.61 -0.77 15.47
CA CYS A 353 -18.57 -1.18 16.86
C CYS A 353 -18.28 -0.01 17.83
N LEU A 354 -17.43 0.95 17.46
CA LEU A 354 -17.22 2.17 18.27
C LEU A 354 -18.52 2.96 18.43
N PHE A 355 -19.22 3.25 17.33
CA PHE A 355 -20.49 3.98 17.38
C PHE A 355 -21.59 3.22 18.14
N TRP A 356 -21.63 1.89 18.01
CA TRP A 356 -22.53 1.05 18.80
C TRP A 356 -22.25 1.19 20.30
N VAL A 357 -20.99 1.03 20.74
CA VAL A 357 -20.61 1.13 22.16
C VAL A 357 -20.89 2.52 22.73
N GLY A 358 -20.62 3.59 21.98
CA GLY A 358 -20.87 4.96 22.41
C GLY A 358 -22.35 5.32 22.55
N ILE A 359 -23.19 4.91 21.58
CA ILE A 359 -24.60 5.30 21.49
C ILE A 359 -25.53 4.31 22.21
N GLY A 360 -25.32 3.00 22.04
CA GLY A 360 -26.26 1.96 22.47
C GLY A 360 -25.97 1.34 23.83
N GLU A 361 -24.69 1.22 24.20
CA GLU A 361 -24.26 0.47 25.41
C GLU A 361 -24.01 1.35 26.64
N GLY A 362 -24.23 2.67 26.52
CA GLY A 362 -24.24 3.60 27.66
C GLY A 362 -22.88 4.13 28.11
N VAL A 363 -21.80 3.98 27.33
CA VAL A 363 -20.51 4.65 27.62
C VAL A 363 -20.65 6.17 27.58
N GLY A 364 -21.53 6.69 26.72
CA GLY A 364 -21.87 8.10 26.66
C GLY A 364 -20.78 8.98 26.05
N PHE A 365 -21.04 10.29 26.03
CA PHE A 365 -20.16 11.30 25.48
C PHE A 365 -19.99 12.42 26.51
N HIS A 366 -18.77 12.54 27.06
CA HIS A 366 -18.44 13.45 28.15
C HIS A 366 -17.71 14.68 27.60
N THR A 367 -18.21 15.87 27.92
CA THR A 367 -17.58 17.14 27.55
C THR A 367 -16.43 17.47 28.50
N GLY A 368 -15.20 17.45 27.99
CA GLY A 368 -13.98 17.74 28.74
C GLY A 368 -12.75 17.72 27.84
N GLY A 369 -11.56 17.75 28.43
CA GLY A 369 -10.29 17.70 27.70
C GLY A 369 -9.66 19.07 27.42
N THR A 370 -8.37 19.05 27.06
CA THR A 370 -7.59 20.27 26.86
C THR A 370 -7.88 20.91 25.50
N ALA A 371 -7.99 22.25 25.43
CA ALA A 371 -8.27 22.95 24.17
C ALA A 371 -7.11 22.83 23.15
N LEU A 372 -5.86 22.96 23.61
CA LEU A 372 -4.65 22.76 22.81
C LEU A 372 -3.47 22.43 23.75
N ASN A 373 -2.65 21.44 23.40
CA ASN A 373 -1.47 21.01 24.16
C ASN A 373 -0.19 21.10 23.30
N LEU A 374 0.50 22.25 23.35
CA LEU A 374 1.68 22.54 22.51
C LEU A 374 2.80 21.50 22.66
N THR A 375 3.02 20.97 23.87
CA THR A 375 4.10 20.03 24.18
C THR A 375 3.94 18.68 23.45
N HIS A 376 2.71 18.27 23.21
CA HIS A 376 2.37 16.97 22.60
C HIS A 376 1.72 17.11 21.20
N PHE A 377 1.40 18.33 20.76
CA PHE A 377 0.90 18.65 19.42
C PHE A 377 1.73 18.05 18.26
N PRO A 378 3.07 17.97 18.28
CA PRO A 378 3.84 17.33 17.21
C PRO A 378 3.56 15.83 17.05
N VAL A 379 3.19 15.14 18.14
CA VAL A 379 2.79 13.72 18.11
C VAL A 379 1.43 13.59 17.41
N ALA A 380 0.46 14.43 17.78
CA ALA A 380 -0.83 14.49 17.10
C ALA A 380 -0.70 14.79 15.59
N LEU A 381 0.23 15.68 15.23
CA LEU A 381 0.55 16.00 13.84
C LEU A 381 1.12 14.79 13.09
N GLY A 382 2.03 14.02 13.72
CA GLY A 382 2.52 12.77 13.15
C GLY A 382 1.40 11.75 12.92
N LEU A 383 0.55 11.53 13.93
CA LEU A 383 -0.59 10.60 13.86
C LEU A 383 -1.56 10.97 12.72
N TYR A 384 -1.97 12.24 12.63
CA TYR A 384 -2.85 12.72 11.56
C TYR A 384 -2.15 12.81 10.20
N GLY A 385 -0.83 12.95 10.15
CA GLY A 385 -0.04 12.78 8.93
C GLY A 385 -0.14 11.35 8.39
N TYR A 386 0.16 10.36 9.23
CA TYR A 386 0.13 8.95 8.85
C TYR A 386 -1.26 8.49 8.36
N CYS A 387 -2.32 9.03 8.95
CA CYS A 387 -3.71 8.79 8.53
C CYS A 387 -3.94 9.05 7.02
N TYR A 388 -3.13 9.87 6.37
CA TYR A 388 -3.19 10.17 4.93
C TYR A 388 -2.02 9.60 4.11
N SER A 389 -1.29 8.59 4.60
CA SER A 389 -0.37 7.82 3.76
C SER A 389 -1.13 7.07 2.65
N GLY A 390 -0.47 6.85 1.51
CA GLY A 390 -1.07 6.26 0.31
C GLY A 390 -0.47 6.73 -1.02
N HIS A 391 0.36 7.78 -1.02
CA HIS A 391 1.01 8.32 -2.22
C HIS A 391 1.95 7.34 -2.91
N SER A 392 2.54 6.40 -2.16
CA SER A 392 3.23 5.21 -2.68
C SER A 392 2.37 4.40 -3.66
N VAL A 393 1.06 4.45 -3.49
CA VAL A 393 0.07 3.61 -4.15
C VAL A 393 -0.74 4.34 -5.23
N PHE A 394 -0.98 5.65 -5.06
CA PHE A 394 -1.82 6.44 -5.97
C PHE A 394 -1.40 6.42 -7.45
N PRO A 395 -0.11 6.45 -7.84
CA PRO A 395 0.32 6.28 -9.22
C PRO A 395 -0.16 4.97 -9.87
N ASN A 396 -0.13 3.87 -9.11
CA ASN A 396 -0.53 2.56 -9.64
C ASN A 396 -2.06 2.47 -9.80
N ILE A 397 -2.83 2.99 -8.82
CA ILE A 397 -4.30 3.16 -8.96
C ILE A 397 -4.64 4.02 -10.19
N TYR A 398 -3.90 5.11 -10.42
CA TYR A 398 -4.10 5.93 -11.61
C TYR A 398 -3.80 5.17 -12.90
N SER A 399 -2.64 4.53 -12.94
CA SER A 399 -2.15 3.80 -14.11
C SER A 399 -3.03 2.61 -14.48
N SER A 400 -3.67 1.95 -13.49
CA SER A 400 -4.58 0.81 -13.68
C SER A 400 -6.02 1.19 -14.10
N MET A 401 -6.46 2.43 -13.94
CA MET A 401 -7.84 2.83 -14.28
C MET A 401 -8.13 2.71 -15.79
N LYS A 402 -9.31 2.14 -16.13
CA LYS A 402 -9.82 2.12 -17.51
C LYS A 402 -10.07 3.53 -18.06
N GLU A 403 -10.48 4.46 -17.20
CA GLU A 403 -10.90 5.81 -17.58
C GLU A 403 -10.19 6.83 -16.67
N ARG A 404 -8.93 7.13 -17.02
CA ARG A 404 -8.01 7.97 -16.21
C ARG A 404 -8.56 9.38 -15.92
N SER A 405 -9.38 9.97 -16.78
CA SER A 405 -10.01 11.28 -16.55
C SER A 405 -10.77 11.36 -15.22
N LYS A 406 -11.36 10.26 -14.75
CA LYS A 406 -12.14 10.20 -13.51
C LYS A 406 -11.32 10.10 -12.23
N PHE A 407 -9.99 9.93 -12.30
CA PHE A 407 -9.14 9.78 -11.12
C PHE A 407 -9.23 10.98 -10.16
N THR A 408 -9.32 12.21 -10.68
CA THR A 408 -9.48 13.41 -9.85
C THR A 408 -10.74 13.36 -9.00
N PHE A 409 -11.86 12.86 -9.53
CA PHE A 409 -13.09 12.62 -8.76
C PHE A 409 -12.90 11.50 -7.72
N VAL A 410 -12.27 10.38 -8.12
CA VAL A 410 -12.03 9.24 -7.22
C VAL A 410 -11.19 9.68 -6.01
N LEU A 411 -10.09 10.40 -6.25
CA LEU A 411 -9.18 10.87 -5.21
C LEU A 411 -9.88 11.84 -4.24
N LEU A 412 -10.54 12.88 -4.77
CA LEU A 412 -11.30 13.85 -3.96
C LEU A 412 -12.39 13.16 -3.13
N PHE A 413 -13.16 12.24 -3.72
CA PHE A 413 -14.20 11.50 -3.02
C PHE A 413 -13.61 10.66 -1.86
N CYS A 414 -12.51 9.95 -2.10
CA CYS A 414 -11.87 9.15 -1.05
C CYS A 414 -11.35 10.04 0.08
N PHE A 415 -10.61 11.12 -0.22
CA PHE A 415 -10.08 12.03 0.80
C PHE A 415 -11.18 12.71 1.63
N ILE A 416 -12.29 13.13 1.00
CA ILE A 416 -13.43 13.73 1.72
C ILE A 416 -14.08 12.70 2.66
N VAL A 417 -14.42 11.52 2.17
CA VAL A 417 -15.08 10.46 2.96
C VAL A 417 -14.19 10.03 4.13
N VAL A 418 -12.90 9.79 3.88
CA VAL A 418 -11.92 9.36 4.89
C VAL A 418 -11.73 10.44 5.95
N THR A 419 -11.61 11.72 5.57
CA THR A 419 -11.48 12.84 6.53
C THR A 419 -12.71 12.96 7.44
N ILE A 420 -13.92 12.80 6.91
CA ILE A 420 -15.16 12.81 7.70
C ILE A 420 -15.19 11.63 8.67
N VAL A 421 -14.84 10.42 8.21
CA VAL A 421 -14.77 9.22 9.05
C VAL A 421 -13.73 9.37 10.16
N TYR A 422 -12.55 9.90 9.86
CA TYR A 422 -11.50 10.15 10.83
C TYR A 422 -11.90 11.19 11.88
N ALA A 423 -12.49 12.32 11.45
CA ALA A 423 -12.97 13.33 12.40
C ALA A 423 -14.07 12.76 13.31
N ALA A 424 -15.01 11.99 12.75
CA ALA A 424 -16.08 11.37 13.52
C ALA A 424 -15.54 10.36 14.55
N VAL A 425 -14.60 9.49 14.17
CA VAL A 425 -13.97 8.54 15.10
C VAL A 425 -13.10 9.27 16.14
N ALA A 426 -12.34 10.29 15.74
CA ALA A 426 -11.51 11.08 16.65
C ALA A 426 -12.36 11.69 17.76
N VAL A 427 -13.42 12.43 17.39
CA VAL A 427 -14.36 13.07 18.30
C VAL A 427 -15.07 12.03 19.17
N SER A 428 -15.68 11.00 18.58
CA SER A 428 -16.47 10.02 19.35
C SER A 428 -15.62 9.25 20.35
N GLY A 429 -14.46 8.73 19.95
CA GLY A 429 -13.57 8.01 20.86
C GLY A 429 -13.01 8.89 21.98
N TYR A 430 -12.70 10.17 21.71
CA TYR A 430 -12.21 11.07 22.76
C TYR A 430 -13.34 11.59 23.66
N LEU A 431 -14.58 11.77 23.17
CA LEU A 431 -15.74 12.04 24.03
C LEU A 431 -16.12 10.83 24.90
N MET A 432 -15.87 9.60 24.43
CA MET A 432 -16.12 8.37 25.21
C MET A 432 -15.06 8.14 26.30
N PHE A 433 -13.78 8.43 26.02
CA PHE A 433 -12.65 8.00 26.87
C PHE A 433 -11.81 9.14 27.46
N GLY A 434 -11.91 10.37 26.94
CA GLY A 434 -11.23 11.58 27.44
C GLY A 434 -9.72 11.42 27.62
N GLU A 435 -9.19 11.95 28.71
CA GLU A 435 -7.77 11.78 29.06
C GLU A 435 -7.36 10.32 29.34
N SER A 436 -8.32 9.39 29.45
CA SER A 436 -8.03 7.95 29.54
C SER A 436 -7.82 7.29 28.17
N THR A 437 -7.97 7.99 27.04
CA THR A 437 -7.69 7.42 25.70
C THR A 437 -6.28 6.83 25.63
N MET A 438 -6.19 5.57 25.21
CA MET A 438 -4.96 4.81 24.96
C MET A 438 -4.46 5.04 23.53
N SER A 439 -3.29 4.50 23.20
CA SER A 439 -2.69 4.52 21.85
C SER A 439 -3.65 4.03 20.75
N GLN A 440 -4.60 3.18 21.10
CA GLN A 440 -5.68 2.67 20.26
C GLN A 440 -7.01 2.84 21.01
N PHE A 441 -8.05 3.42 20.39
CA PHE A 441 -9.36 3.55 21.06
C PHE A 441 -10.04 2.19 21.35
N THR A 442 -9.62 1.12 20.69
CA THR A 442 -10.13 -0.25 20.86
C THR A 442 -9.70 -0.86 22.20
N LEU A 443 -8.51 -0.51 22.70
CA LEU A 443 -8.03 -0.92 24.03
C LEU A 443 -8.83 -0.27 25.17
N ASN A 444 -9.52 0.84 24.90
CA ASN A 444 -10.43 1.49 25.86
C ASN A 444 -11.85 0.88 25.89
N MET A 445 -12.24 0.06 24.90
CA MET A 445 -13.61 -0.43 24.82
C MET A 445 -13.95 -1.37 25.99
N PRO A 446 -15.06 -1.15 26.73
CA PRO A 446 -15.37 -1.98 27.88
C PRO A 446 -15.68 -3.43 27.50
N GLN A 447 -14.94 -4.37 28.07
CA GLN A 447 -14.88 -5.78 27.65
C GLN A 447 -16.16 -6.57 27.91
N GLN A 448 -17.14 -6.02 28.65
CA GLN A 448 -18.43 -6.68 28.87
C GLN A 448 -19.27 -6.77 27.57
N TYR A 449 -19.17 -5.78 26.68
CA TYR A 449 -20.05 -5.67 25.52
C TYR A 449 -19.59 -6.52 24.33
N ILE A 450 -20.56 -7.09 23.60
CA ILE A 450 -20.33 -7.84 22.36
C ILE A 450 -19.61 -7.00 21.28
N PRO A 451 -20.05 -5.76 20.94
CA PRO A 451 -19.35 -4.93 19.96
C PRO A 451 -17.89 -4.63 20.34
N SER A 452 -17.54 -4.46 21.62
CA SER A 452 -16.14 -4.30 22.06
C SER A 452 -15.27 -5.51 21.66
N LYS A 453 -15.77 -6.72 21.92
CA LYS A 453 -15.07 -7.97 21.58
C LYS A 453 -14.91 -8.12 20.07
N ILE A 454 -15.94 -7.77 19.30
CA ILE A 454 -15.87 -7.78 17.83
C ILE A 454 -14.83 -6.76 17.33
N ALA A 455 -14.82 -5.54 17.88
CA ALA A 455 -13.84 -4.51 17.50
C ALA A 455 -12.40 -4.98 17.74
N ILE A 456 -12.11 -5.59 18.88
CA ILE A 456 -10.75 -6.06 19.21
C ILE A 456 -10.34 -7.23 18.29
N TRP A 457 -11.20 -8.22 18.07
CA TRP A 457 -10.89 -9.30 17.12
C TRP A 457 -10.71 -8.80 15.67
N MET A 458 -11.49 -7.81 15.22
CA MET A 458 -11.29 -7.19 13.91
C MET A 458 -10.00 -6.33 13.85
N THR A 459 -9.60 -5.74 14.98
CA THR A 459 -8.33 -5.01 15.14
C THR A 459 -7.12 -5.97 15.09
N ILE A 460 -7.30 -7.23 15.48
CA ILE A 460 -6.30 -8.30 15.30
C ILE A 460 -6.28 -8.79 13.83
N VAL A 461 -7.44 -9.02 13.23
CA VAL A 461 -7.54 -9.55 11.86
C VAL A 461 -6.97 -8.58 10.81
N ASN A 462 -7.22 -7.28 10.93
CA ASN A 462 -6.79 -6.28 9.94
C ASN A 462 -5.27 -6.23 9.68
N PRO A 463 -4.38 -6.03 10.68
CA PRO A 463 -2.93 -6.09 10.49
C PRO A 463 -2.47 -7.50 10.10
N TYR A 464 -3.12 -8.56 10.60
CA TYR A 464 -2.78 -9.94 10.25
C TYR A 464 -2.96 -10.22 8.74
N THR A 465 -4.05 -9.75 8.13
CA THR A 465 -4.25 -9.90 6.68
C THR A 465 -3.46 -8.89 5.86
N LYS A 466 -3.22 -7.67 6.37
CA LYS A 466 -2.45 -6.63 5.67
C LYS A 466 -0.93 -6.81 5.74
N TYR A 467 -0.36 -7.52 6.71
CA TYR A 467 1.10 -7.67 6.84
C TYR A 467 1.76 -8.27 5.60
N ALA A 468 1.26 -9.41 5.11
CA ALA A 468 1.87 -10.10 3.96
C ALA A 468 1.76 -9.29 2.65
N LEU A 469 0.71 -8.48 2.51
CA LEU A 469 0.55 -7.50 1.44
C LEU A 469 1.64 -6.42 1.54
N THR A 470 1.78 -5.80 2.71
CA THR A 470 2.68 -4.65 2.95
C THR A 470 4.17 -5.01 2.86
N ILE A 471 4.59 -6.17 3.36
CA ILE A 471 6.02 -6.56 3.33
C ILE A 471 6.47 -7.11 1.96
N THR A 472 5.55 -7.57 1.10
CA THR A 472 5.90 -8.22 -0.16
C THR A 472 6.58 -7.30 -1.19
N PRO A 473 6.20 -6.02 -1.38
CA PRO A 473 6.98 -5.07 -2.18
C PRO A 473 8.42 -4.92 -1.72
N VAL A 474 8.65 -4.82 -0.40
CA VAL A 474 9.99 -4.72 0.19
C VAL A 474 10.79 -6.00 -0.11
N ALA A 475 10.20 -7.17 0.15
CA ALA A 475 10.82 -8.46 -0.15
C ALA A 475 11.17 -8.62 -1.64
N LEU A 476 10.26 -8.30 -2.56
CA LEU A 476 10.49 -8.40 -4.00
C LEU A 476 11.58 -7.44 -4.48
N SER A 477 11.66 -6.22 -3.93
CA SER A 477 12.72 -5.27 -4.28
C SER A 477 14.12 -5.76 -3.89
N ILE A 478 14.23 -6.51 -2.79
CA ILE A 478 15.47 -7.14 -2.33
C ILE A 478 15.74 -8.43 -3.13
N GLU A 479 14.72 -9.25 -3.40
CA GLU A 479 14.83 -10.41 -4.32
C GLU A 479 15.36 -9.99 -5.70
N GLU A 480 14.91 -8.84 -6.23
CA GLU A 480 15.37 -8.27 -7.51
C GLU A 480 16.81 -7.74 -7.44
N ALA A 481 17.18 -7.04 -6.35
CA ALA A 481 18.52 -6.48 -6.16
C ALA A 481 19.62 -7.54 -5.99
N LEU A 482 19.27 -8.79 -5.68
CA LEU A 482 20.22 -9.89 -5.61
C LEU A 482 20.75 -10.28 -7.01
N PRO A 483 22.05 -10.59 -7.16
CA PRO A 483 22.60 -11.14 -8.41
C PRO A 483 21.81 -12.35 -8.89
N LYS A 484 21.52 -12.45 -10.20
CA LYS A 484 20.64 -13.48 -10.80
C LYS A 484 20.90 -14.92 -10.31
N ARG A 485 22.17 -15.30 -10.05
CA ARG A 485 22.56 -16.61 -9.47
C ARG A 485 21.95 -16.94 -8.09
N LEU A 486 21.53 -15.92 -7.34
CA LEU A 486 20.93 -16.04 -6.00
C LEU A 486 19.40 -15.92 -6.02
N GLN A 487 18.78 -15.56 -7.16
CA GLN A 487 17.33 -15.41 -7.30
C GLN A 487 16.65 -16.79 -7.37
N THR A 488 16.62 -17.48 -6.23
CA THR A 488 16.10 -18.86 -6.09
C THR A 488 15.05 -18.94 -4.99
N TYR A 489 14.20 -19.98 -5.02
CA TYR A 489 13.10 -20.16 -4.06
C TYR A 489 13.55 -20.10 -2.60
N GLN A 490 14.62 -20.80 -2.25
CA GLN A 490 15.11 -20.84 -0.87
C GLN A 490 15.67 -19.47 -0.43
N VAL A 491 16.40 -18.77 -1.29
CA VAL A 491 16.93 -17.43 -0.96
C VAL A 491 15.81 -16.41 -0.79
N GLY A 492 14.80 -16.39 -1.67
CA GLY A 492 13.63 -15.51 -1.49
C GLY A 492 12.84 -15.81 -0.21
N MET A 493 12.70 -17.09 0.15
CA MET A 493 12.10 -17.51 1.42
C MET A 493 12.95 -17.07 2.63
N CYS A 494 14.28 -17.13 2.54
CA CYS A 494 15.20 -16.61 3.56
C CYS A 494 15.13 -15.09 3.69
N VAL A 495 15.10 -14.33 2.59
CA VAL A 495 14.92 -12.85 2.60
C VAL A 495 13.61 -12.47 3.28
N ARG A 496 12.50 -13.12 2.91
CA ARG A 496 11.18 -12.92 3.53
C ARG A 496 11.18 -13.22 5.03
N THR A 497 11.85 -14.30 5.43
CA THR A 497 11.94 -14.70 6.84
C THR A 497 12.82 -13.72 7.64
N ALA A 498 13.95 -13.28 7.08
CA ALA A 498 14.82 -12.28 7.70
C ALA A 498 14.11 -10.92 7.86
N LEU A 499 13.28 -10.51 6.88
CA LEU A 499 12.44 -9.32 7.01
C LEU A 499 11.47 -9.44 8.19
N VAL A 500 10.72 -10.55 8.30
CA VAL A 500 9.80 -10.79 9.44
C VAL A 500 10.53 -10.83 10.79
N LEU A 501 11.70 -11.45 10.86
CA LEU A 501 12.51 -11.46 12.09
C LEU A 501 12.98 -10.04 12.45
N SER A 502 13.37 -9.23 11.45
CA SER A 502 13.81 -7.85 11.69
C SER A 502 12.66 -6.94 12.18
N THR A 503 11.45 -7.06 11.63
CA THR A 503 10.31 -6.25 12.08
C THR A 503 9.90 -6.60 13.50
N VAL A 504 9.96 -7.88 13.88
CA VAL A 504 9.80 -8.33 15.27
C VAL A 504 10.85 -7.72 16.19
N VAL A 505 12.14 -7.73 15.80
CA VAL A 505 13.20 -7.11 16.61
C VAL A 505 12.93 -5.61 16.81
N VAL A 506 12.52 -4.86 15.79
CA VAL A 506 12.19 -3.43 15.94
C VAL A 506 10.94 -3.22 16.81
N ALA A 507 9.88 -4.01 16.62
CA ALA A 507 8.64 -3.90 17.40
C ALA A 507 8.84 -4.22 18.89
N LEU A 508 9.68 -5.23 19.22
CA LEU A 508 10.08 -5.53 20.60
C LEU A 508 11.01 -4.47 21.20
N THR A 509 11.80 -3.78 20.36
CA THR A 509 12.72 -2.71 20.78
C THR A 509 11.99 -1.39 21.04
N PHE A 510 10.87 -1.15 20.36
CA PHE A 510 10.07 0.08 20.47
C PHE A 510 8.56 -0.24 20.55
N PRO A 511 8.07 -0.84 21.65
CA PRO A 511 6.68 -1.30 21.82
C PRO A 511 5.71 -0.14 22.15
N TYR A 512 5.75 0.94 21.36
CA TYR A 512 4.97 2.17 21.59
C TYR A 512 4.17 2.50 20.32
N PHE A 513 3.11 1.76 20.05
CA PHE A 513 2.30 1.86 18.82
C PHE A 513 2.06 3.31 18.34
N ALA A 514 1.56 4.20 19.20
CA ALA A 514 1.29 5.59 18.82
C ALA A 514 2.55 6.46 18.58
N LEU A 515 3.69 6.17 19.21
CA LEU A 515 4.94 6.91 18.94
C LEU A 515 5.62 6.42 17.66
N VAL A 516 5.55 5.12 17.39
CA VAL A 516 5.92 4.53 16.09
C VAL A 516 5.08 5.18 14.98
N MET A 517 3.75 5.20 15.12
CA MET A 517 2.82 5.85 14.19
C MET A 517 3.12 7.35 13.97
N ALA A 518 3.41 8.09 15.03
CA ALA A 518 3.79 9.50 14.92
C ALA A 518 5.12 9.70 14.18
N LEU A 519 6.09 8.78 14.36
CA LEU A 519 7.35 8.77 13.62
C LEU A 519 7.15 8.40 12.14
N LEU A 520 6.29 7.42 11.82
CA LEU A 520 5.93 7.08 10.43
C LEU A 520 5.33 8.30 9.71
N GLY A 521 4.34 8.93 10.33
CA GLY A 521 3.65 10.07 9.73
C GLY A 521 4.50 11.32 9.61
N SER A 522 5.39 11.58 10.57
CA SER A 522 6.30 12.74 10.53
C SER A 522 7.51 12.53 9.62
N VAL A 523 8.13 11.34 9.57
CA VAL A 523 9.25 11.06 8.67
C VAL A 523 8.75 10.70 7.26
N PHE A 524 8.13 9.51 7.13
CA PHE A 524 7.84 8.93 5.82
C PHE A 524 6.68 9.65 5.15
N THR A 525 5.57 9.88 5.84
CA THR A 525 4.41 10.48 5.17
C THR A 525 4.64 11.96 4.84
N MET A 526 5.35 12.77 5.65
CA MET A 526 5.74 14.12 5.21
C MET A 526 6.64 14.09 3.97
N LEU A 527 7.60 13.16 3.91
CA LEU A 527 8.51 13.04 2.77
C LEU A 527 7.80 12.53 1.50
N VAL A 528 7.00 11.48 1.60
CA VAL A 528 6.34 10.78 0.48
C VAL A 528 5.04 11.46 0.04
N ALA A 529 4.27 12.03 0.96
CA ALA A 529 2.98 12.66 0.67
C ALA A 529 3.07 14.17 0.43
N LEU A 530 4.01 14.91 1.05
CA LEU A 530 4.07 16.37 0.92
C LEU A 530 5.30 16.85 0.13
N ILE A 531 6.51 16.48 0.57
CA ILE A 531 7.75 17.03 0.02
C ILE A 531 8.03 16.51 -1.40
N LEU A 532 8.10 15.19 -1.58
CA LEU A 532 8.49 14.57 -2.86
C LEU A 532 7.52 14.86 -4.03
N PRO A 533 6.18 14.83 -3.88
CA PRO A 533 5.28 15.14 -5.00
C PRO A 533 5.45 16.57 -5.50
N CYS A 534 5.62 17.53 -4.58
CA CYS A 534 5.87 18.93 -4.92
C CYS A 534 7.25 19.11 -5.56
N ALA A 535 8.31 18.55 -4.97
CA ALA A 535 9.67 18.65 -5.51
C ALA A 535 9.76 18.05 -6.93
N CYS A 536 9.20 16.86 -7.16
CA CYS A 536 9.18 16.24 -8.48
C CYS A 536 8.34 17.04 -9.48
N TYR A 537 7.16 17.54 -9.08
CA TYR A 537 6.31 18.34 -9.97
C TYR A 537 6.97 19.65 -10.43
N LEU A 538 7.63 20.37 -9.50
CA LEU A 538 8.37 21.59 -9.80
C LEU A 538 9.57 21.34 -10.73
N SER A 539 10.25 20.19 -10.60
CA SER A 539 11.33 19.80 -11.52
C SER A 539 10.78 19.45 -12.92
N ILE A 540 9.80 18.55 -13.00
CA ILE A 540 9.26 18.01 -14.27
C ILE A 540 8.52 19.08 -15.10
N LYS A 541 7.86 20.06 -14.47
CA LYS A 541 7.11 21.12 -15.15
C LYS A 541 7.77 22.50 -15.04
N LYS A 542 9.08 22.56 -14.81
CA LYS A 542 9.89 23.79 -14.75
C LYS A 542 9.60 24.71 -15.94
N GLY A 543 9.22 25.97 -15.66
CA GLY A 543 8.91 26.98 -16.67
C GLY A 543 7.48 26.94 -17.25
N SER A 544 6.71 25.88 -17.02
CA SER A 544 5.35 25.69 -17.57
C SER A 544 4.24 25.76 -16.52
N ILE A 545 4.53 26.34 -15.34
CA ILE A 545 3.64 26.38 -14.17
C ILE A 545 3.40 27.82 -13.69
N PRO A 546 2.16 28.16 -13.28
CA PRO A 546 1.85 29.50 -12.79
C PRO A 546 2.43 29.71 -11.38
N LEU A 547 2.79 30.96 -11.07
CA LEU A 547 3.46 31.32 -9.81
C LEU A 547 2.71 30.87 -8.55
N TRP A 548 1.37 30.84 -8.58
CA TRP A 548 0.58 30.39 -7.43
C TRP A 548 0.76 28.89 -7.13
N GLU A 549 0.97 28.03 -8.13
CA GLU A 549 1.29 26.62 -7.90
C GLU A 549 2.72 26.45 -7.37
N VAL A 550 3.66 27.30 -7.81
CA VAL A 550 5.03 27.33 -7.26
C VAL A 550 5.00 27.69 -5.78
N VAL A 551 4.32 28.79 -5.42
CA VAL A 551 4.19 29.25 -4.02
C VAL A 551 3.48 28.20 -3.16
N LEU A 552 2.41 27.57 -3.66
CA LEU A 552 1.69 26.52 -2.94
C LEU A 552 2.58 25.27 -2.73
N CYS A 553 3.29 24.80 -3.76
CA CYS A 553 4.21 23.67 -3.64
C CYS A 553 5.36 23.95 -2.66
N MET A 554 5.97 25.15 -2.72
CA MET A 554 7.03 25.54 -1.79
C MET A 554 6.51 25.66 -0.35
N THR A 555 5.28 26.14 -0.16
CA THR A 555 4.62 26.20 1.16
C THR A 555 4.39 24.80 1.72
N ILE A 556 3.94 23.84 0.89
CA ILE A 556 3.75 22.44 1.28
C ILE A 556 5.09 21.75 1.61
N ILE A 557 6.15 22.04 0.86
CA ILE A 557 7.51 21.54 1.16
C ILE A 557 8.01 22.08 2.51
N VAL A 558 7.92 23.39 2.74
CA VAL A 558 8.36 24.00 4.02
C VAL A 558 7.54 23.47 5.19
N LEU A 559 6.22 23.36 5.05
CA LEU A 559 5.35 22.73 6.05
C LEU A 559 5.79 21.29 6.32
N GLY A 560 5.97 20.47 5.28
CA GLY A 560 6.42 19.09 5.40
C GLY A 560 7.77 18.94 6.13
N ILE A 561 8.74 19.83 5.86
CA ILE A 561 10.05 19.85 6.54
C ILE A 561 9.89 20.20 8.02
N LEU A 562 9.12 21.24 8.35
CA LEU A 562 8.87 21.63 9.75
C LEU A 562 8.15 20.51 10.53
N CYS A 563 7.12 19.93 9.93
CA CYS A 563 6.40 18.77 10.46
C CYS A 563 7.32 17.57 10.69
N ALA A 564 8.21 17.27 9.74
CA ALA A 564 9.16 16.17 9.85
C ALA A 564 10.17 16.40 10.98
N CYS A 565 10.85 17.56 11.01
CA CYS A 565 11.86 17.85 12.03
C CYS A 565 11.27 17.86 13.45
N VAL A 566 10.17 18.58 13.66
CA VAL A 566 9.56 18.73 15.01
C VAL A 566 8.84 17.46 15.45
N GLY A 567 8.12 16.80 14.54
CA GLY A 567 7.43 15.53 14.81
C GLY A 567 8.41 14.38 15.15
N SER A 568 9.49 14.25 14.37
CA SER A 568 10.52 13.21 14.60
C SER A 568 11.25 13.45 15.92
N TYR A 569 11.73 14.68 16.17
CA TYR A 569 12.42 15.02 17.42
C TYR A 569 11.54 14.74 18.65
N THR A 570 10.27 15.13 18.60
CA THR A 570 9.33 14.93 19.71
C THR A 570 9.04 13.44 19.93
N SER A 571 8.78 12.68 18.86
CA SER A 571 8.49 11.24 18.93
C SER A 571 9.68 10.45 19.47
N VAL A 572 10.89 10.68 18.94
CA VAL A 572 12.13 10.03 19.40
C VAL A 572 12.45 10.41 20.84
N LYS A 573 12.31 11.68 21.22
CA LYS A 573 12.52 12.12 22.61
C LYS A 573 11.57 11.42 23.57
N GLN A 574 10.29 11.28 23.22
CA GLN A 574 9.30 10.57 24.04
C GLN A 574 9.57 9.06 24.10
N MET A 575 9.98 8.43 22.99
CA MET A 575 10.39 7.01 22.98
C MET A 575 11.60 6.73 23.88
N ILE A 576 12.56 7.66 23.94
CA ILE A 576 13.73 7.56 24.83
C ILE A 576 13.33 7.77 26.29
N SER A 577 12.44 8.72 26.59
CA SER A 577 11.98 8.99 27.97
C SER A 577 10.93 8.02 28.50
N SER A 578 10.47 7.06 27.68
CA SER A 578 9.47 6.03 28.07
C SER A 578 10.10 4.66 28.31
N ARG A 579 11.43 4.57 28.31
CA ARG A 579 12.24 3.40 28.66
C ARG A 579 12.77 3.50 30.09
#